data_AF-A0A1E8F9F9-F1
#
_entry.id   AF-A0A1E8F9F9-F1
#
_cell.length_a   1.000
_cell.length_b   1.000
_cell.length_c   1.000
_cell.angle_alpha   90.00
_cell.angle_beta   90.00
_cell.angle_gamma   90.00
#
_symmetry.space_group_name_H-M   'P 1'
#
loop_
_entity.id
_entity.type
_entity.pdbx_description
1 polymer ?
#
loop_
_entity_poly.entity_id
_entity_poly.type
_entity_poly.pdbx_seq_one_letter_code
_entity_poly.pdbx_strand_id
1 'polypeptide(L)'
;MKCPKCEGRFEHIKTPFGVVERCDNCHGLWFDVMEHQEHKDFAEVIDTGDEAVGAVYNDQTDIVCPVCSTVKLLQMTDPKQAHIHFESCPQCHGRFYDAGEYQDFATMTLSDWLKRFGL
;
A
#
# COMPACT_ATOMS: atom_id res chain seq x y z
N MET A 1 -1.61 -2.74 15.96
CA MET A 1 -2.83 -2.26 15.28
C MET A 1 -3.45 -3.40 14.46
N LYS A 2 -4.68 -3.25 13.95
CA LYS A 2 -5.33 -4.24 13.07
C LYS A 2 -5.31 -3.77 11.62
N CYS A 3 -5.28 -4.70 10.67
CA CYS A 3 -5.41 -4.39 9.25
C CYS A 3 -6.76 -3.71 8.96
N PRO A 4 -6.77 -2.57 8.27
CA PRO A 4 -7.99 -1.80 8.07
C PRO A 4 -8.93 -2.41 7.02
N LYS A 5 -8.45 -3.29 6.14
CA LYS A 5 -9.27 -3.99 5.13
C LYS A 5 -9.92 -5.27 5.65
N CYS A 6 -9.21 -6.06 6.45
CA CYS A 6 -9.67 -7.40 6.85
C CYS A 6 -9.63 -7.69 8.36
N GLU A 7 -9.31 -6.69 9.19
CA GLU A 7 -9.10 -6.82 10.64
C GLU A 7 -8.01 -7.81 11.08
N GLY A 8 -7.23 -8.33 10.14
CA GLY A 8 -6.12 -9.25 10.37
C GLY A 8 -5.00 -8.62 11.20
N ARG A 9 -4.04 -9.45 11.61
CA ARG A 9 -2.89 -8.98 12.37
C ARG A 9 -1.82 -8.50 11.40
N PHE A 10 -1.07 -7.48 11.80
CA PHE A 10 0.14 -7.09 11.08
C PHE A 10 1.35 -7.88 11.61
N GLU A 11 2.20 -8.33 10.69
CA GLU A 11 3.56 -8.75 10.95
C GLU A 11 4.54 -7.62 10.62
N HIS A 12 5.63 -7.55 11.40
CA HIS A 12 6.68 -6.54 11.25
C HIS A 12 7.77 -7.01 10.30
N ILE A 13 7.83 -6.42 9.11
CA ILE A 13 8.90 -6.65 8.14
C ILE A 13 10.03 -5.67 8.41
N LYS A 14 11.14 -6.18 8.96
CA LYS A 14 12.31 -5.36 9.29
C LYS A 14 13.16 -5.13 8.05
N THR A 15 13.49 -3.88 7.78
CA THR A 15 14.42 -3.47 6.74
C THR A 15 15.55 -2.62 7.34
N PRO A 16 16.61 -2.28 6.58
CA PRO A 16 17.59 -1.30 7.01
C PRO A 16 17.02 0.11 7.24
N PHE A 17 15.82 0.40 6.71
CA PHE A 17 15.19 1.72 6.70
C PHE A 17 14.04 1.86 7.68
N GLY A 18 13.61 0.77 8.32
CA GLY A 18 12.51 0.81 9.28
C GLY A 18 11.77 -0.52 9.39
N VAL A 19 10.52 -0.42 9.81
CA VAL A 19 9.61 -1.57 9.93
C VAL A 19 8.39 -1.28 9.10
N VAL A 20 8.10 -2.16 8.14
CA VAL A 20 6.84 -2.12 7.39
C VAL A 20 5.88 -3.14 7.99
N GLU A 21 4.62 -2.75 8.10
CA GLU A 21 3.55 -3.59 8.63
C GLU A 21 2.89 -4.34 7.46
N ARG A 22 2.99 -5.67 7.41
CA ARG A 22 2.29 -6.49 6.40
C ARG A 22 1.18 -7.30 7.04
N CYS A 23 -0.01 -7.29 6.47
CA CYS A 23 -1.11 -8.09 7.04
C CYS A 23 -0.87 -9.58 6.80
N ASP A 24 -1.02 -10.41 7.84
CA ASP A 24 -0.85 -11.87 7.75
C ASP A 24 -2.02 -12.62 7.08
N ASN A 25 -3.03 -11.89 6.60
CA ASN A 25 -4.20 -12.45 5.93
C ASN A 25 -4.39 -11.90 4.51
N CYS A 26 -4.62 -10.59 4.35
CA CYS A 26 -4.79 -9.99 3.03
C CYS A 26 -3.48 -9.54 2.37
N HIS A 27 -2.35 -9.63 3.07
CA HIS A 27 -1.04 -9.15 2.61
C HIS A 27 -0.91 -7.66 2.30
N GLY A 28 -1.95 -6.85 2.55
CA GLY A 28 -1.85 -5.40 2.44
C GLY A 28 -0.81 -4.81 3.41
N LEU A 29 -0.22 -3.70 2.99
CA LEU A 29 0.94 -3.07 3.60
C LEU A 29 0.56 -1.73 4.20
N TRP A 30 1.03 -1.46 5.41
CA TRP A 30 1.01 -0.13 6.00
C TRP A 30 2.43 0.43 6.12
N PHE A 31 2.58 1.66 5.63
CA PHE A 31 3.79 2.47 5.74
C PHE A 31 3.48 3.69 6.58
N ASP A 32 4.34 4.00 7.55
CA ASP A 32 4.27 5.28 8.24
C ASP A 32 4.71 6.42 7.30
N VAL A 33 4.61 7.65 7.82
CA VAL A 33 4.89 8.86 7.06
C VAL A 33 6.26 8.75 6.36
N MET A 34 6.25 8.96 5.05
CA MET A 34 7.43 8.92 4.16
C MET A 34 8.13 7.55 3.97
N GLU A 35 7.86 6.52 4.76
CA GLU A 35 8.55 5.21 4.66
C GLU A 35 8.40 4.56 3.28
N HIS A 36 7.24 4.73 2.62
CA HIS A 36 6.97 4.23 1.27
C HIS A 36 8.01 4.67 0.21
N GLN A 37 8.75 5.77 0.43
CA GLN A 37 9.80 6.22 -0.49
C GLN A 37 11.13 5.52 -0.24
N GLU A 38 11.45 5.23 1.02
CA GLU A 38 12.72 4.64 1.45
C GLU A 38 12.77 3.13 1.21
N HIS A 39 11.60 2.50 1.04
CA HIS A 39 11.45 1.05 0.92
C HIS A 39 11.33 0.54 -0.53
N LYS A 40 11.43 1.40 -1.55
CA LYS A 40 11.23 0.99 -2.96
C LYS A 40 12.19 -0.11 -3.40
N ASP A 41 13.46 -0.04 -2.98
CA ASP A 41 14.48 -1.04 -3.31
C ASP A 41 14.24 -2.41 -2.65
N PHE A 42 13.28 -2.50 -1.72
CA PHE A 42 12.91 -3.72 -0.98
C PHE A 42 11.51 -4.21 -1.32
N ALA A 43 10.85 -3.62 -2.33
CA ALA A 43 9.46 -3.93 -2.63
C ALA A 43 9.22 -5.42 -2.91
N GLU A 44 10.13 -6.10 -3.60
CA GLU A 44 10.05 -7.56 -3.85
C GLU A 44 10.08 -8.41 -2.55
N VAL A 45 10.69 -7.90 -1.48
CA VAL A 45 10.80 -8.62 -0.20
C VAL A 45 9.64 -8.26 0.74
N ILE A 46 9.16 -7.03 0.65
CA ILE A 46 8.09 -6.50 1.51
C ILE A 46 6.72 -6.95 0.98
N ASP A 47 6.48 -6.76 -0.32
CA ASP A 47 5.20 -7.00 -0.96
C ASP A 47 5.18 -8.37 -1.66
N THR A 48 4.93 -9.41 -0.87
CA THR A 48 4.93 -10.81 -1.34
C THR A 48 3.52 -11.39 -1.46
N GLY A 49 2.49 -10.53 -1.42
CA GLY A 49 1.10 -10.94 -1.53
C GLY A 49 0.69 -11.26 -2.97
N ASP A 50 -0.45 -11.92 -3.11
CA ASP A 50 -1.06 -12.18 -4.42
C ASP A 50 -1.81 -10.93 -4.91
N GLU A 51 -1.41 -10.39 -6.07
CA GLU A 51 -2.05 -9.22 -6.69
C GLU A 51 -3.55 -9.44 -6.96
N ALA A 52 -3.98 -10.69 -7.21
CA ALA A 52 -5.39 -11.01 -7.42
C ALA A 52 -6.20 -10.85 -6.12
N VAL A 53 -5.57 -11.11 -4.97
CA VAL A 53 -6.19 -10.84 -3.65
C VAL A 53 -6.23 -9.34 -3.41
N GLY A 54 -5.15 -8.61 -3.73
CA GLY A 54 -5.11 -7.15 -3.64
C GLY A 54 -6.20 -6.48 -4.48
N ALA A 55 -6.40 -6.92 -5.71
CA ALA A 55 -7.44 -6.43 -6.61
C ALA A 55 -8.86 -6.58 -6.04
N VAL A 56 -9.14 -7.64 -5.27
CA VAL A 56 -10.43 -7.83 -4.58
C VAL A 56 -10.61 -6.81 -3.45
N TYR A 57 -9.54 -6.45 -2.76
CA TYR A 57 -9.57 -5.48 -1.65
C TYR A 57 -9.52 -4.02 -2.12
N ASN A 58 -9.07 -3.75 -3.35
CA ASN A 58 -8.99 -2.40 -3.91
C ASN A 58 -10.36 -1.69 -3.95
N ASP A 59 -11.45 -2.45 -4.16
CA ASP A 59 -12.82 -1.91 -4.13
C ASP A 59 -13.29 -1.52 -2.71
N GLN A 60 -12.59 -1.96 -1.65
CA GLN A 60 -12.91 -1.66 -0.26
C GLN A 60 -12.18 -0.39 0.20
N THR A 61 -12.77 0.76 -0.13
CA THR A 61 -12.14 2.08 0.10
C THR A 61 -12.57 2.75 1.40
N ASP A 62 -13.70 2.33 2.00
CA ASP A 62 -14.19 2.88 3.27
C ASP A 62 -13.51 2.23 4.48
N ILE A 63 -12.24 2.59 4.68
CA ILE A 63 -11.40 2.03 5.75
C ILE A 63 -10.86 3.13 6.69
N VAL A 64 -10.53 2.71 7.92
CA VAL A 64 -10.07 3.61 9.00
C VAL A 64 -8.57 3.44 9.23
N CYS A 65 -7.89 4.55 9.52
CA CYS A 65 -6.47 4.55 9.83
C CYS A 65 -6.17 3.63 11.03
N PRO A 66 -5.23 2.67 10.88
CA PRO A 66 -4.86 1.76 11.96
C PRO A 66 -4.05 2.45 13.08
N VAL A 67 -3.49 3.64 12.81
CA VAL A 67 -2.73 4.47 13.77
C VAL A 67 -3.63 5.56 14.38
N CYS A 68 -4.19 6.45 13.56
CA CYS A 68 -5.11 7.51 13.97
C CYS A 68 -6.53 6.98 14.09
N SER A 69 -6.77 6.10 15.07
CA SER A 69 -8.08 5.49 15.35
C SER A 69 -9.21 6.50 15.12
N THR A 70 -10.25 6.10 14.36
CA THR A 70 -11.43 6.90 13.92
C THR A 70 -11.26 7.79 12.69
N VAL A 71 -10.04 8.04 12.21
CA VAL A 71 -9.81 8.83 10.99
C VAL A 71 -9.98 7.95 9.76
N LYS A 72 -10.91 8.30 8.86
CA LYS A 72 -11.04 7.61 7.55
C LYS A 72 -9.81 7.88 6.69
N LEU A 73 -9.32 6.85 6.01
CA LEU A 73 -8.32 7.03 4.98
C LEU A 73 -8.96 7.61 3.71
N LEU A 74 -8.19 8.39 2.97
CA LEU A 74 -8.59 8.92 1.67
C LEU A 74 -8.00 8.04 0.58
N GLN A 75 -8.81 7.64 -0.38
CA GLN A 75 -8.31 7.02 -1.60
C GLN A 75 -7.54 8.07 -2.40
N MET A 76 -6.32 7.72 -2.77
CA MET A 76 -5.38 8.53 -3.54
C MET A 76 -5.09 7.85 -4.87
N THR A 77 -4.64 8.65 -5.83
CA THR A 77 -4.08 8.17 -7.10
C THR A 77 -2.66 8.66 -7.19
N ASP A 78 -1.72 7.79 -7.57
CA ASP A 78 -0.34 8.23 -7.77
C ASP A 78 -0.24 9.16 -8.99
N PRO A 79 0.36 10.36 -8.85
CA PRO A 79 0.42 11.33 -9.94
C PRO A 79 1.36 10.93 -11.09
N LYS A 80 2.29 9.98 -10.86
CA LYS A 80 3.20 9.46 -11.88
C LYS A 80 2.65 8.19 -12.52
N GLN A 81 1.88 7.41 -11.76
CA GLN A 81 1.33 6.12 -12.15
C GLN A 81 -0.19 6.12 -11.89
N ALA A 82 -0.97 6.71 -12.79
CA ALA A 82 -2.40 6.98 -12.56
C ALA A 82 -3.28 5.73 -12.38
N HIS A 83 -2.76 4.54 -12.71
CA HIS A 83 -3.42 3.26 -12.46
C HIS A 83 -3.19 2.73 -11.04
N ILE A 84 -2.30 3.35 -10.27
CA ILE A 84 -2.02 3.00 -8.89
C ILE A 84 -2.92 3.81 -7.99
N HIS A 85 -3.77 3.10 -7.27
CA HIS A 85 -4.60 3.61 -6.20
C HIS A 85 -4.01 3.13 -4.87
N PHE A 86 -4.15 3.94 -3.82
CA PHE A 86 -3.72 3.57 -2.47
C PHE A 86 -4.47 4.44 -1.48
N GLU A 87 -4.61 4.02 -0.22
CA GLU A 87 -5.23 4.86 0.81
C GLU A 87 -4.20 5.62 1.65
N SER A 88 -4.52 6.85 2.04
CA SER A 88 -3.63 7.70 2.84
C SER A 88 -4.38 8.38 3.98
N CYS A 89 -3.76 8.46 5.15
CA CYS A 89 -4.34 9.13 6.29
C CYS A 89 -4.14 10.65 6.17
N PRO A 90 -5.19 11.49 6.23
CA PRO A 90 -5.04 12.93 6.19
C PRO A 90 -4.38 13.52 7.45
N GLN A 91 -4.26 12.75 8.54
CA GLN A 91 -3.71 13.20 9.82
C GLN A 91 -2.25 12.77 10.04
N CYS A 92 -1.93 11.48 9.93
CA CYS A 92 -0.55 11.00 10.12
C CYS A 92 0.21 10.83 8.81
N HIS A 93 -0.45 10.96 7.64
CA HIS A 93 0.16 10.77 6.32
C HIS A 93 0.76 9.38 6.06
N GLY A 94 0.43 8.39 6.90
CA GLY A 94 0.70 6.98 6.61
C GLY A 94 -0.14 6.49 5.44
N ARG A 95 0.36 5.49 4.73
CA ARG A 95 -0.23 4.94 3.51
C ARG A 95 -0.51 3.46 3.65
N PHE A 96 -1.60 3.03 3.03
CA PHE A 96 -1.96 1.63 2.87
C PHE A 96 -1.91 1.27 1.38
N TYR A 97 -1.27 0.14 1.07
CA TYR A 97 -1.24 -0.46 -0.26
C TYR A 97 -1.85 -1.86 -0.16
N ASP A 98 -2.77 -2.22 -1.05
CA ASP A 98 -3.24 -3.59 -1.15
C ASP A 98 -2.13 -4.52 -1.69
N ALA A 99 -2.29 -5.83 -1.51
CA ALA A 99 -1.27 -6.81 -1.92
C ALA A 99 -0.87 -6.63 -3.41
N GLY A 100 0.43 -6.54 -3.67
CA GLY A 100 1.00 -6.35 -5.00
C GLY A 100 1.07 -4.89 -5.47
N GLU A 101 0.30 -3.97 -4.90
CA GLU A 101 0.26 -2.57 -5.35
C GLU A 101 1.56 -1.82 -5.03
N TYR A 102 2.24 -2.15 -3.93
CA TYR A 102 3.48 -1.47 -3.57
C TYR A 102 4.63 -1.89 -4.49
N GLN A 103 4.65 -3.15 -4.92
CA GLN A 103 5.58 -3.62 -5.94
C GLN A 103 5.39 -2.88 -7.26
N ASP A 104 4.15 -2.76 -7.75
CA ASP A 104 3.82 -1.96 -8.95
C ASP A 104 4.27 -0.50 -8.78
N PHE A 105 3.99 0.09 -7.61
CA PHE A 105 4.43 1.45 -7.27
C PHE A 105 5.96 1.65 -7.22
N ALA A 106 6.71 0.64 -6.79
CA ALA A 106 8.16 0.69 -6.71
C ALA A 106 8.80 0.58 -8.09
N THR A 107 8.20 -0.19 -8.99
CA THR A 107 8.65 -0.29 -10.37
C THR A 107 8.25 0.94 -11.19
N MET A 108 9.16 1.41 -12.05
CA MET A 108 8.82 2.36 -13.11
C MET A 108 9.18 1.68 -14.43
N THR A 109 8.17 1.10 -15.09
CA THR A 109 8.35 0.34 -16.32
C THR A 109 7.94 1.15 -17.55
N LEU A 110 8.41 0.74 -18.72
CA LEU A 110 7.95 1.29 -20.01
C LEU A 110 6.44 1.03 -20.22
N SER A 111 5.87 0.00 -19.59
CA SER A 111 4.44 -0.26 -19.54
C SER A 111 3.66 0.83 -18.80
N ASP A 112 4.22 1.46 -17.78
CA ASP A 112 3.55 2.55 -17.06
C ASP A 112 3.46 3.81 -17.92
N TRP A 113 4.42 3.99 -18.84
CA TRP A 113 4.33 5.00 -19.88
C TRP A 113 3.17 4.69 -20.85
N LEU A 114 2.97 3.45 -21.29
CA LEU A 114 1.86 3.05 -22.17
C LEU A 114 0.48 3.13 -21.49
N LYS A 115 0.34 2.59 -20.27
CA LYS A 115 -0.88 2.66 -19.45
C LYS A 115 -1.32 4.11 -19.21
N ARG A 116 -0.36 5.03 -19.02
CA ARG A 116 -0.63 6.47 -18.87
C ARG A 116 -1.30 7.11 -20.10
N PHE A 117 -1.16 6.54 -21.29
CA PHE A 117 -1.78 7.02 -22.52
C PHE A 117 -2.99 6.18 -22.98
N GLY A 118 -3.44 5.21 -22.17
CA GLY A 118 -4.64 4.41 -22.47
C GLY A 118 -4.49 3.49 -23.68
N LEU A 119 -3.27 2.96 -23.90
CA LEU A 119 -2.90 2.06 -25.00
C LEU A 119 -2.59 0.66 -24.50
#